data_AF-A0A317Z3L9-F1
#
_entry.id   AF-A0A317Z3L9-F1
#
_cell.length_a   1.000
_cell.length_b   1.000
_cell.length_c   1.000
_cell.angle_alpha   90.00
_cell.angle_beta   90.00
_cell.angle_gamma   90.00
#
_symmetry.space_group_name_H-M   'P 1'
#
loop_
_entity.id
_entity.type
_entity.pdbx_description
1 polymer ?
#
loop_
_entity_poly.entity_id
_entity_poly.type
_entity_poly.pdbx_seq_one_letter_code
_entity_poly.pdbx_strand_id
1 'polypeptide(L)' 'MRKTELHSTEKIKETAVLVGVDLYQSHYDFESTMNELNALAFTCDLDVQGQWTQQKNQVDHKYYVGRGKLTEIQDFIEF' A
#
# COMPACT_ATOMS: atom_id res chain seq x y z
N MET A 1 -33.57 36.01 -10.05
CA MET A 1 -33.39 34.57 -9.73
C MET A 1 -31.91 34.35 -9.40
N ARG A 2 -31.57 33.89 -8.19
CA ARG A 2 -30.20 33.48 -7.84
C ARG A 2 -29.93 32.12 -8.46
N LYS A 3 -28.86 32.00 -9.25
CA LYS A 3 -28.33 30.70 -9.69
C LYS A 3 -27.68 30.04 -8.48
N THR A 4 -28.15 28.87 -8.09
CA THR A 4 -27.47 28.02 -7.11
C THR A 4 -26.36 27.29 -7.85
N GLU A 5 -25.10 27.62 -7.54
CA GLU A 5 -23.95 26.86 -8.03
C GLU A 5 -23.76 25.65 -7.13
N LEU A 6 -23.83 24.44 -7.70
CA LEU A 6 -23.54 23.21 -6.99
C LEU A 6 -22.03 23.00 -7.01
N HIS A 7 -21.40 22.96 -5.84
CA HIS A 7 -20.00 22.56 -5.71
C HIS A 7 -19.93 21.05 -5.50
N SER A 8 -19.07 20.37 -6.26
CA SER A 8 -18.80 18.96 -6.02
C SER A 8 -18.04 18.78 -4.71
N THR A 9 -18.47 17.84 -3.87
CA THR A 9 -17.78 17.39 -2.66
C THR A 9 -17.06 16.07 -2.85
N GLU A 10 -17.07 15.53 -4.07
CA GLU A 10 -16.38 14.29 -4.42
C GLU A 10 -14.87 14.50 -4.29
N LYS A 11 -14.25 13.80 -3.34
CA LYS A 11 -12.81 13.79 -3.16
C LYS A 11 -12.24 12.65 -4.00
N ILE A 12 -11.25 12.95 -4.82
CA ILE A 12 -10.44 11.93 -5.48
C ILE A 12 -9.68 11.20 -4.38
N LYS A 13 -9.91 9.89 -4.25
CA LYS A 13 -9.17 9.06 -3.30
C LYS A 13 -7.73 8.94 -3.76
N GLU A 14 -6.79 9.05 -2.83
CA GLU A 14 -5.39 8.79 -3.12
C GLU A 14 -5.22 7.28 -3.35
N THR A 15 -4.58 6.93 -4.47
CA THR A 15 -4.26 5.54 -4.78
C THR A 15 -3.04 5.09 -3.99
N ALA A 16 -3.03 3.84 -3.54
CA ALA A 16 -1.92 3.28 -2.77
C ALA A 16 -1.59 1.84 -3.18
N VAL A 17 -0.39 1.40 -2.84
CA VAL A 17 0.02 0.00 -2.84
C VAL A 17 0.52 -0.37 -1.45
N LEU A 18 0.27 -1.60 -1.00
CA LEU A 18 0.79 -2.07 0.29
C LEU A 18 2.02 -2.94 0.08
N VAL A 19 3.04 -2.76 0.91
CA VAL A 19 4.31 -3.50 0.80
C VAL A 19 4.70 -4.06 2.16
N GLY A 20 4.81 -5.37 2.26
CA GLY A 20 5.22 -6.09 3.47
C GLY A 20 6.50 -6.90 3.29
N VAL A 21 7.37 -6.88 4.29
CA VAL A 21 8.52 -7.80 4.36
C VAL A 21 8.30 -8.76 5.53
N ASP A 22 8.17 -10.04 5.21
CA ASP A 22 8.07 -11.10 6.21
C ASP A 22 9.46 -11.49 6.67
N LEU A 23 9.79 -11.14 7.91
CA LEU A 23 11.09 -11.48 8.48
C LEU A 23 11.04 -12.87 9.08
N TYR A 24 11.95 -13.76 8.67
CA TYR A 24 12.02 -15.14 9.22
C TYR A 24 12.12 -15.19 10.76
N GLN A 25 12.64 -14.13 11.37
CA GLN A 25 12.85 -14.02 12.81
C GLN A 25 11.72 -13.25 13.51
N SER A 26 10.68 -12.84 12.77
CA SER A 26 9.53 -12.12 13.31
C SER A 26 8.76 -13.00 14.28
N HIS A 27 8.33 -12.41 15.40
CA HIS A 27 7.40 -13.04 16.34
C HIS A 27 5.93 -12.74 16.00
N TYR A 28 5.69 -11.89 15.00
CA TYR A 28 4.35 -11.54 14.55
C TYR A 28 3.89 -12.46 13.43
N ASP A 29 2.61 -12.81 13.46
CA ASP A 29 1.93 -13.41 12.31
C ASP A 29 1.84 -12.39 11.18
N PHE A 30 2.63 -12.62 10.12
CA PHE A 30 2.76 -11.71 9.00
C PHE A 30 1.45 -11.51 8.22
N GLU A 31 0.60 -12.54 8.14
CA GLU A 31 -0.69 -12.41 7.46
C GLU A 31 -1.61 -11.47 8.25
N SER A 32 -1.62 -11.62 9.57
CA SER A 32 -2.38 -10.75 10.47
C SER A 32 -1.90 -9.29 10.38
N THR A 33 -0.59 -9.04 10.30
CA THR A 33 -0.08 -7.66 10.17
C THR A 33 -0.40 -7.03 8.82
N MET A 34 -0.42 -7.81 7.73
CA MET A 34 -0.85 -7.32 6.41
C MET A 34 -2.35 -7.00 6.39
N ASN A 35 -3.17 -7.81 7.06
CA ASN A 35 -4.60 -7.53 7.21
C ASN A 35 -4.86 -6.23 7.99
N GLU A 36 -4.13 -6.01 9.09
CA GLU A 36 -4.20 -4.78 9.86
C GLU A 36 -3.77 -3.56 9.02
N LEU A 37 -2.67 -3.68 8.26
CA LEU A 37 -2.22 -2.61 7.36
C LEU A 37 -3.28 -2.25 6.32
N ASN A 38 -3.96 -3.24 5.76
CA ASN A 38 -5.05 -3.02 4.82
C ASN A 38 -6.27 -2.36 5.49
N ALA A 39 -6.61 -2.76 6.71
CA ALA A 39 -7.66 -2.11 7.49
C ALA A 39 -7.32 -0.64 7.77
N LEU A 40 -6.07 -0.32 8.12
CA LEU A 40 -5.61 1.05 8.30
C LEU A 40 -5.73 1.86 7.01
N ALA A 41 -5.30 1.31 5.86
CA ALA A 41 -5.43 1.97 4.57
C ALA A 41 -6.91 2.25 4.21
N PHE A 42 -7.81 1.31 4.50
CA PHE A 42 -9.25 1.50 4.35
C PHE A 42 -9.78 2.64 5.22
N THR A 43 -9.34 2.74 6.49
CA THR A 43 -9.76 3.86 7.37
C THR A 43 -9.25 5.22 6.89
N CYS A 44 -8.13 5.24 6.17
CA CYS A 44 -7.59 6.44 5.55
C CYS A 44 -8.27 6.82 4.22
N ASP A 45 -9.30 6.07 3.80
CA ASP A 45 -9.99 6.25 2.52
C ASP A 45 -9.07 6.16 1.30
N LEU A 46 -8.03 5.32 1.39
CA LEU A 46 -7.10 5.06 0.28
C LEU A 46 -7.70 4.05 -0.69
N ASP A 47 -7.43 4.24 -1.97
CA ASP A 47 -7.79 3.29 -3.03
C ASP A 47 -6.61 2.34 -3.30
N VAL A 48 -6.57 1.23 -2.56
CA VAL A 48 -5.47 0.25 -2.62
C VAL A 48 -5.54 -0.56 -3.92
N GLN A 49 -4.58 -0.34 -4.80
CA GLN A 49 -4.50 -0.96 -6.13
C GLN A 49 -3.83 -2.34 -6.11
N GLY A 50 -3.04 -2.65 -5.07
CA GLY A 50 -2.32 -3.92 -4.99
C GLY A 50 -1.52 -4.09 -3.71
N GLN A 51 -1.03 -5.31 -3.48
CA GLN A 51 -0.23 -5.68 -2.33
C GLN A 51 0.94 -6.57 -2.74
N TRP A 52 2.13 -6.29 -2.20
CA TRP A 52 3.34 -7.07 -2.43
C TRP A 52 3.96 -7.49 -1.12
N THR A 53 4.38 -8.76 -1.08
CA THR A 53 5.07 -9.32 0.07
C THR A 53 6.43 -9.90 -0.34
N GLN A 54 7.39 -9.90 0.58
CA GLN A 54 8.67 -10.55 0.37
C GLN A 54 9.21 -11.14 1.66
N GLN A 55 9.51 -12.44 1.64
CA GLN A 55 10.17 -13.09 2.77
C GLN A 55 11.67 -12.82 2.76
N LYS A 56 12.25 -12.42 3.90
CA LYS A 56 13.69 -12.12 4.04
C LYS A 56 14.22 -12.40 5.45
N ASN A 57 15.53 -12.56 5.59
CA ASN A 57 16.19 -12.60 6.90
C ASN A 57 16.30 -11.22 7.55
N GLN A 58 16.37 -10.18 6.73
CA GLN A 58 16.43 -8.77 7.11
C GLN A 58 15.86 -7.91 5.97
N VAL A 59 15.36 -6.72 6.30
CA VAL A 59 14.94 -5.73 5.29
C VAL A 59 16.12 -5.30 4.43
N ASP A 60 15.83 -4.93 3.18
CA ASP A 60 16.84 -4.28 2.35
C ASP A 60 17.06 -2.84 2.85
N HIS A 61 18.30 -2.50 3.22
CA HIS A 61 18.60 -1.19 3.81
C HIS A 61 18.36 -0.01 2.87
N LYS A 62 18.38 -0.24 1.55
CA LYS A 62 18.24 0.84 0.58
C LYS A 62 16.79 1.03 0.14
N TYR A 63 16.06 -0.07 -0.03
CA TYR A 63 14.73 -0.04 -0.67
C TYR A 63 13.63 -0.77 0.11
N TYR A 64 13.89 -1.20 1.35
CA TYR A 64 13.00 -2.03 2.20
C TYR A 64 12.78 -3.45 1.64
N VAL A 65 12.40 -3.59 0.37
CA VAL A 65 12.38 -4.83 -0.41
C VAL A 65 13.62 -4.96 -1.30
N GLY A 66 13.90 -6.18 -1.78
CA GLY A 66 14.98 -6.42 -2.73
C GLY A 66 14.68 -5.90 -4.15
N ARG A 67 15.73 -5.66 -4.94
CA ARG A 67 15.65 -5.05 -6.29
C ARG A 67 14.61 -5.69 -7.23
N GLY A 68 14.52 -7.02 -7.28
CA GLY A 68 13.53 -7.68 -8.16
C GLY A 68 12.09 -7.32 -7.80
N LYS A 69 11.77 -7.35 -6.50
CA LYS A 69 10.44 -6.96 -6.00
C LYS A 69 10.16 -5.48 -6.20
N LEU A 70 11.18 -4.63 -6.05
CA LEU A 70 11.07 -3.21 -6.35
C LEU A 70 10.70 -2.99 -7.82
N THR A 71 11.36 -3.67 -8.75
CA THR A 71 11.03 -3.61 -10.18
C THR A 71 9.60 -4.06 -10.45
N GLU A 72 9.14 -5.18 -9.86
CA GLU A 72 7.74 -5.62 -9.98
C GLU A 72 6.74 -4.54 -9.54
N ILE A 73 7.03 -3.82 -8.45
CA ILE A 73 6.16 -2.75 -7.95
C ILE A 73 6.21 -1.53 -8.88
N GLN A 74 7.39 -1.17 -9.41
CA GLN A 74 7.54 -0.06 -10.35
C GLN A 74 6.80 -0.33 -11.65
N ASP A 75 6.95 -1.53 -12.21
CA ASP A 75 6.28 -1.95 -13.44
C ASP A 75 4.75 -1.90 -13.28
N PHE A 76 4.24 -2.14 -12.07
CA PHE A 76 2.81 -2.00 -11.76
C PHE A 76 2.34 -0.54 -11.68
N ILE A 77 3.14 0.34 -11.08
CA ILE A 77 2.76 1.75 -10.87
C ILE A 77 2.87 2.57 -12.16
N GLU A 78 3.84 2.23 -13.02
CA GLU A 78 4.10 2.96 -14.26
C GLU A 78 3.16 2.57 -15.43
N PHE A 79 2.33 1.53 -15.24
CA PHE A 79 1.35 1.05 -16.23
C PHE A 79 -0.01 1.72 -16.08
#